data_AF-A0A9P6CT51-F1
#
_entry.id   AF-A0A9P6CT51-F1
#
_cell.length_a   1.000
_cell.length_b   1.000
_cell.length_c   1.000
_cell.angle_alpha   90.00
_cell.angle_beta   90.00
_cell.angle_gamma   90.00
#
_symmetry.space_group_name_H-M   'P 1'
#
loop_
_entity.id
_entity.type
_entity.pdbx_description
1 polymer ?
#
loop_
_entity_poly.entity_id
_entity_poly.type
_entity_poly.pdbx_seq_one_letter_code
_entity_poly.pdbx_strand_id
1 'polypeptide(L)'
;SSLNAFWTSMRTRHTRRLSRRQEGERQRNAQDDEIFNRTRLVNCGCFMNIILRYYVDAILGLVRDQSDWHLDPLQPIREASHDFTPLGEGNVVSVEFNLLYRWHSTLSAQDTEWFENDVFKRAFPGVNPAELTTQQSSSRQSRMAWPSRRGAIPGNGHPAGKLLKRDASGRFKDGDLANVLQNATDWYAGAFKARCIPETLRMVELMAIEQSRTWGTCPEWNPDPKVEKTLELIKTKAIEKIGTRDRFVDVIKDVINLLPIHWLSQEVAGFPLKTEKTQKGQWYEGVTYDRWSDIAEYIYLDFDPVNDWRLRESSQVNAHECISAIAGHLDRVSLKLWEDHGKSNGIPVEFAAYLFAATVPTATLYSQALSHIVNFYLQDERKARREEIVVLSKSTDKDANAKIMRHAYEALRLHPITAGVYRTAIKAGSIGPVEVQGGQSVSASIIDANTDTVPPVLGVIFGLKDLKRGPNESGKLLTFTEDFHGAKRVMYPSQRGLVTPWPESLILEVHNSRR
;
A
#
# COMPACT_ATOMS: atom_id res chain seq x y z
N SER A 1 17.08 45.98 80.19
CA SER A 1 17.06 46.50 78.80
C SER A 1 18.05 45.79 77.88
N SER A 2 19.28 45.48 78.33
CA SER A 2 20.34 44.82 77.53
C SER A 2 20.03 43.39 77.05
N LEU A 3 19.39 42.56 77.88
CA LEU A 3 19.02 41.18 77.52
C LEU A 3 17.97 41.10 76.40
N ASN A 4 16.97 42.00 76.38
CA ASN A 4 15.95 42.03 75.32
C ASN A 4 16.53 42.46 73.96
N ALA A 5 17.50 43.38 73.96
CA ALA A 5 18.21 43.77 72.74
C ALA A 5 19.07 42.63 72.17
N PHE A 6 19.69 41.83 73.04
CA PHE A 6 20.48 40.66 72.64
C PHE A 6 19.63 39.57 71.98
N TRP A 7 18.51 39.18 72.60
CA TRP A 7 17.60 38.16 72.06
C TRP A 7 16.94 38.60 70.75
N THR A 8 16.57 39.87 70.63
CA THR A 8 16.00 40.44 69.38
C THR A 8 17.03 40.42 68.24
N SER A 9 18.28 40.80 68.51
CA SER A 9 19.39 40.72 67.54
C SER A 9 19.67 39.27 67.10
N MET A 10 19.65 38.31 68.04
CA MET A 10 19.85 36.89 67.74
C MET A 10 18.72 36.33 66.86
N ARG A 11 17.46 36.66 67.18
CA ARG A 11 16.28 36.24 66.40
C ARG A 11 16.33 36.79 64.98
N THR A 12 16.70 38.06 64.84
CA THR A 12 16.83 38.74 63.53
C THR A 12 17.99 38.17 62.70
N ARG A 13 19.11 37.81 63.34
CA ARG A 13 20.23 37.13 62.65
C ARG A 13 19.86 35.69 62.26
N HIS A 14 19.08 34.99 63.07
CA HIS A 14 18.61 33.63 62.77
C HIS A 14 17.61 33.62 61.60
N THR A 15 16.61 34.51 61.59
CA THR A 15 15.68 34.66 60.46
C THR A 15 16.38 35.13 59.17
N ARG A 16 17.36 36.05 59.25
CA ARG A 16 18.18 36.42 58.07
C ARG A 16 19.04 35.25 57.57
N ARG A 17 19.56 34.39 58.45
CA ARG A 17 20.32 33.18 58.05
C ARG A 17 19.40 32.12 57.42
N LEU A 18 18.20 31.91 57.96
CA LEU A 18 17.20 31.01 57.39
C LEU A 18 16.71 31.51 56.02
N SER A 19 16.41 32.81 55.89
CA SER A 19 16.05 33.45 54.62
C SER A 19 17.17 33.34 53.58
N ARG A 20 18.44 33.56 53.96
CA ARG A 20 19.59 33.37 53.05
C ARG A 20 19.80 31.90 52.66
N ARG A 21 19.53 30.95 53.55
CA ARG A 21 19.56 29.51 53.22
C ARG A 21 18.45 29.12 52.25
N GLN A 22 17.22 29.60 52.50
CA GLN A 22 16.07 29.39 51.62
C GLN A 22 16.27 30.06 50.24
N GLU A 23 16.87 31.26 50.22
CA GLU A 23 17.23 31.95 48.97
C GLU A 23 18.32 31.17 48.21
N GLY A 24 19.34 30.65 48.91
CA GLY A 24 20.35 29.78 48.31
C GLY A 24 19.80 28.43 47.83
N GLU A 25 18.80 27.86 48.49
CA GLU A 25 18.08 26.66 48.02
C GLU A 25 17.23 26.96 46.79
N ARG A 26 16.50 28.08 46.77
CA ARG A 26 15.74 28.52 45.59
C ARG A 26 16.65 28.76 44.39
N GLN A 27 17.80 29.40 44.59
CA GLN A 27 18.79 29.62 43.53
C GLN A 27 19.39 28.31 43.03
N ARG A 28 19.70 27.36 43.92
CA ARG A 28 20.16 26.02 43.51
C ARG A 28 19.09 25.23 42.77
N ASN A 29 17.83 25.31 43.18
CA ASN A 29 16.73 24.63 42.48
C ASN A 29 16.46 25.27 41.11
N ALA A 30 16.49 26.60 41.02
CA ALA A 30 16.37 27.30 39.73
C ALA A 30 17.52 26.93 38.78
N GLN A 31 18.75 26.83 39.32
CA GLN A 31 19.90 26.37 38.56
C GLN A 31 19.76 24.90 38.14
N ASP A 32 19.27 24.02 39.02
CA ASP A 32 19.02 22.60 38.70
C ASP A 32 17.94 22.46 37.61
N ASP A 33 16.83 23.20 37.73
CA ASP A 33 15.77 23.25 36.71
C ASP A 33 16.31 23.76 35.37
N GLU A 34 17.14 24.81 35.38
CA GLU A 34 17.77 25.32 34.18
C GLU A 34 18.69 24.28 33.53
N ILE A 35 19.59 23.67 34.32
CA ILE A 35 20.52 22.64 33.84
C ILE A 35 19.75 21.44 33.31
N PHE A 36 18.73 20.97 34.03
CA PHE A 36 17.91 19.84 33.63
C PHE A 36 17.18 20.14 32.32
N ASN A 37 16.48 21.27 32.22
CA ASN A 37 15.71 21.61 31.02
C ASN A 37 16.63 21.85 29.81
N ARG A 38 17.78 22.51 30.00
CA ARG A 38 18.76 22.71 28.93
C ARG A 38 19.36 21.39 28.48
N THR A 39 19.77 20.53 29.41
CA THR A 39 20.31 19.19 29.11
C THR A 39 19.26 18.31 28.42
N ARG A 40 18.00 18.38 28.87
CA ARG A 40 16.87 17.70 28.22
C ARG A 40 16.69 18.16 26.79
N LEU A 41 16.69 19.46 26.52
CA LEU A 41 16.55 20.01 25.16
C LEU A 41 17.70 19.58 24.26
N VAL A 42 18.95 19.66 24.75
CA VAL A 42 20.13 19.18 24.01
C VAL A 42 20.02 17.69 23.72
N ASN A 43 19.71 16.86 24.72
CA ASN A 43 19.56 15.42 24.53
C ASN A 43 18.43 15.09 23.55
N CYS A 44 17.25 15.70 23.69
CA CYS A 44 16.14 15.52 22.77
C CYS A 44 16.52 15.93 21.34
N GLY A 45 17.22 17.06 21.16
CA GLY A 45 17.71 17.52 19.86
C GLY A 45 18.74 16.57 19.25
N CYS A 46 19.64 16.01 20.06
CA CYS A 46 20.58 14.98 19.62
C CYS A 46 19.85 13.70 19.19
N PHE A 47 18.90 13.19 20.00
CA PHE A 47 18.11 12.01 19.64
C PHE A 47 17.28 12.22 18.38
N MET A 48 16.66 13.39 18.24
CA MET A 48 15.92 13.76 17.04
C MET A 48 16.82 13.71 15.80
N ASN A 49 18.04 14.28 15.87
CA ASN A 49 19.00 14.20 14.77
C ASN A 49 19.44 12.76 14.48
N ILE A 50 19.69 11.94 15.50
CA ILE A 50 20.03 10.51 15.30
C ILE A 50 18.90 9.79 14.57
N ILE A 51 17.65 10.01 14.99
CA ILE A 51 16.49 9.37 14.37
C ILE A 51 16.35 9.83 12.91
N LEU A 52 16.30 11.14 12.68
CA LEU A 52 15.96 11.69 11.36
C LEU A 52 17.08 11.60 10.32
N ARG A 53 18.33 11.49 10.73
CA ARG A 53 19.49 11.40 9.82
C ARG A 53 20.11 10.02 9.70
N TYR A 54 19.79 9.09 10.60
CA TYR A 54 20.39 7.75 10.56
C TYR A 54 19.35 6.65 10.59
N TYR A 55 18.37 6.74 11.48
CA TYR A 55 17.33 5.70 11.57
C TYR A 55 16.35 5.77 10.39
N VAL A 56 15.82 6.95 10.07
CA VAL A 56 14.91 7.17 8.93
C VAL A 56 15.60 6.82 7.60
N ASP A 57 16.84 7.29 7.41
CA ASP A 57 17.65 6.97 6.24
C ASP A 57 17.84 5.47 6.01
N ALA A 58 18.09 4.72 7.09
CA ALA A 58 18.23 3.28 7.01
C ALA A 58 16.93 2.58 6.56
N ILE A 59 15.78 3.06 7.02
CA ILE A 59 14.47 2.49 6.68
C ILE A 59 14.02 2.88 5.27
N LEU A 60 14.33 4.10 4.85
CA LEU A 60 14.04 4.59 3.50
C LEU A 60 15.04 4.10 2.44
N GLY A 61 16.13 3.46 2.87
CA GLY A 61 17.17 2.95 1.96
C GLY A 61 18.12 4.01 1.42
N LEU A 62 18.06 5.25 1.91
CA LEU A 62 18.82 6.39 1.40
C LEU A 62 20.34 6.19 1.48
N VAL A 63 20.80 5.41 2.47
CA VAL A 63 22.21 5.03 2.61
C VAL A 63 22.69 4.19 1.42
N ARG A 64 21.84 3.31 0.88
CA ARG A 64 22.17 2.50 -0.31
C ARG A 64 22.21 3.37 -1.57
N ASP A 65 21.30 4.33 -1.64
CA ASP A 65 21.17 5.25 -2.78
C ASP A 65 22.18 6.41 -2.74
N GLN A 66 23.01 6.49 -1.69
CA GLN A 66 23.98 7.57 -1.46
C GLN A 66 23.33 8.97 -1.52
N SER A 67 22.11 9.08 -0.99
CA SER A 67 21.39 10.35 -0.92
C SER A 67 21.79 11.11 0.35
N ASP A 68 22.22 12.36 0.19
CA ASP A 68 22.50 13.29 1.31
C ASP A 68 21.22 13.96 1.86
N TRP A 69 20.05 13.55 1.36
CA TRP A 69 18.78 14.10 1.82
C TRP A 69 18.40 13.56 3.19
N HIS A 70 17.99 14.45 4.10
CA HIS A 70 17.44 14.09 5.39
C HIS A 70 16.24 14.97 5.72
N LEU A 71 15.32 14.44 6.52
CA LEU A 71 14.21 15.23 7.03
C LEU A 71 14.71 16.24 8.09
N ASP A 72 14.61 17.53 7.80
CA ASP A 72 14.86 18.60 8.76
C ASP A 72 13.53 19.10 9.36
N PRO A 73 13.20 18.72 10.60
CA PRO A 73 11.93 19.09 11.22
C PRO A 73 11.90 20.56 11.68
N LEU A 74 13.05 21.24 11.68
CA LEU A 74 13.18 22.65 12.03
C LEU A 74 13.16 23.55 10.80
N GLN A 75 13.18 22.96 9.60
CA GLN A 75 13.07 23.71 8.37
C GLN A 75 11.74 24.47 8.36
N PRO A 76 11.74 25.78 8.11
CA PRO A 76 10.51 26.53 7.95
C PRO A 76 9.72 25.97 6.77
N ILE A 77 8.56 25.40 7.04
CA ILE A 77 7.65 24.89 6.02
C ILE A 77 6.70 26.02 5.65
N ARG A 78 6.57 26.29 4.35
CA ARG A 78 5.59 27.23 3.82
C ARG A 78 4.32 26.49 3.46
N GLU A 79 3.20 27.05 3.87
CA GLU A 79 1.87 26.63 3.43
C GLU A 79 1.61 27.11 2.01
N ALA A 80 0.55 26.57 1.38
CA ALA A 80 0.13 27.01 0.05
C ALA A 80 -0.29 28.49 0.01
N SER A 81 -0.69 29.07 1.14
CA SER A 81 -0.93 30.51 1.30
C SER A 81 0.35 31.35 1.41
N HIS A 82 1.53 30.71 1.39
CA HIS A 82 2.85 31.25 1.70
C HIS A 82 3.11 31.61 3.18
N ASP A 83 2.14 31.38 4.05
CA ASP A 83 2.30 31.49 5.50
C ASP A 83 3.28 30.43 6.03
N PHE A 84 3.89 30.68 7.19
CA PHE A 84 4.74 29.70 7.85
C PHE A 84 3.89 28.75 8.71
N THR A 85 4.07 27.45 8.53
CA THR A 85 3.45 26.45 9.41
C THR A 85 3.94 26.66 10.84
N PRO A 86 3.03 26.77 11.83
CA PRO A 86 3.44 26.97 13.21
C PRO A 86 4.19 25.73 13.73
N LEU A 87 5.36 25.96 14.34
CA LEU A 87 6.22 24.92 14.89
C LEU A 87 6.02 24.83 16.41
N GLY A 88 5.83 23.61 16.92
CA GLY A 88 5.81 23.35 18.37
C GLY A 88 4.48 23.61 19.08
N GLU A 89 3.34 23.54 18.38
CA GLU A 89 2.01 23.75 18.97
C GLU A 89 1.50 22.59 19.86
N GLY A 90 2.24 21.47 19.95
CA GLY A 90 1.91 20.36 20.83
C GLY A 90 2.30 19.00 20.26
N ASN A 91 1.93 17.94 20.97
CA ASN A 91 2.11 16.57 20.52
C ASN A 91 0.80 16.05 19.92
N VAL A 92 0.73 15.99 18.60
CA VAL A 92 -0.38 15.39 17.87
C VAL A 92 0.23 14.31 16.97
N VAL A 93 -0.25 13.07 17.12
CA VAL A 93 0.11 11.94 16.26
C VAL A 93 -1.17 11.46 15.61
N SER A 94 -1.18 11.39 14.29
CA SER A 94 -2.38 11.01 13.54
C SER A 94 -2.71 9.52 13.72
N VAL A 95 -3.98 9.15 13.53
CA VAL A 95 -4.40 7.75 13.59
C VAL A 95 -3.75 6.92 12.48
N GLU A 96 -3.51 7.50 11.31
CA GLU A 96 -2.79 6.85 10.20
C GLU A 96 -1.35 6.59 10.60
N PHE A 97 -0.67 7.56 11.20
CA PHE A 97 0.69 7.38 11.69
C PHE A 97 0.74 6.25 12.73
N ASN A 98 -0.24 6.20 13.64
CA ASN A 98 -0.34 5.11 14.61
C ASN A 98 -0.52 3.73 13.94
N LEU A 99 -1.40 3.64 12.93
CA LEU A 99 -1.65 2.41 12.19
C LEU A 99 -0.45 1.98 11.34
N LEU A 100 0.20 2.92 10.66
CA LEU A 100 1.40 2.69 9.85
C LEU A 100 2.60 2.28 10.71
N TYR A 101 2.69 2.73 11.95
CA TYR A 101 3.78 2.36 12.89
C TYR A 101 3.58 1.00 13.57
N ARG A 102 2.61 0.20 13.14
CA ARG A 102 2.44 -1.20 13.58
C ARG A 102 3.38 -2.13 12.84
N TRP A 103 4.65 -2.09 13.22
CA TRP A 103 5.74 -2.80 12.52
C TRP A 103 5.99 -4.22 13.03
N HIS A 104 4.94 -4.95 13.43
CA HIS A 104 5.10 -6.31 13.96
C HIS A 104 5.66 -7.32 12.93
N SER A 105 5.61 -6.99 11.63
CA SER A 105 6.21 -7.80 10.56
C SER A 105 7.74 -7.64 10.45
N THR A 106 8.32 -6.61 11.07
CA THR A 106 9.77 -6.35 11.01
C THR A 106 10.55 -6.89 12.19
N LEU A 107 9.90 -7.67 13.07
CA LEU A 107 10.59 -8.37 14.14
C LEU A 107 11.67 -9.29 13.58
N SER A 108 12.83 -9.31 14.23
CA SER A 108 13.89 -10.26 13.91
C SER A 108 13.46 -11.69 14.28
N ALA A 109 14.17 -12.69 13.75
CA ALA A 109 13.91 -14.09 14.11
C ALA A 109 14.12 -14.33 15.61
N GLN A 110 15.13 -13.69 16.19
CA GLN A 110 15.51 -13.78 17.59
C GLN A 110 14.45 -13.11 18.49
N ASP A 111 13.95 -11.94 18.10
CA ASP A 111 12.88 -11.26 18.85
C ASP A 111 11.56 -12.01 18.75
N THR A 112 11.29 -12.63 17.60
CA THR A 112 10.14 -13.53 17.42
C THR A 112 10.25 -14.73 18.35
N GLU A 113 11.37 -15.44 18.35
CA GLU A 113 11.60 -16.62 19.19
C GLU A 113 11.46 -16.27 20.68
N TRP A 114 12.05 -15.15 21.10
CA TRP A 114 11.89 -14.67 22.47
C TRP A 114 10.44 -14.32 22.81
N PHE A 115 9.76 -13.58 21.94
CA PHE A 115 8.39 -13.18 22.22
C PHE A 115 7.50 -14.42 22.37
N GLU A 116 7.67 -15.42 21.50
CA GLU A 116 6.95 -16.68 21.55
C GLU A 116 7.27 -17.50 22.79
N ASN A 117 8.56 -17.66 23.12
CA ASN A 117 9.00 -18.57 24.17
C ASN A 117 8.95 -17.98 25.59
N ASP A 118 9.20 -16.68 25.72
CA ASP A 118 9.33 -16.03 27.02
C ASP A 118 8.11 -15.16 27.36
N VAL A 119 7.63 -14.36 26.42
CA VAL A 119 6.57 -13.39 26.71
C VAL A 119 5.20 -14.06 26.61
N PHE A 120 4.92 -14.70 25.47
CA PHE A 120 3.63 -15.31 25.18
C PHE A 120 3.35 -16.50 26.10
N LYS A 121 4.29 -17.44 26.25
CA LYS A 121 4.09 -18.60 27.14
C LYS A 121 3.88 -18.24 28.61
N ARG A 122 4.47 -17.14 29.10
CA ARG A 122 4.21 -16.64 30.46
C ARG A 122 2.84 -16.01 30.59
N ALA A 123 2.41 -15.27 29.57
CA ALA A 123 1.11 -14.60 29.57
C ALA A 123 -0.06 -15.58 29.33
N PHE A 124 0.15 -16.61 28.51
CA PHE A 124 -0.85 -17.61 28.11
C PHE A 124 -0.29 -19.05 28.21
N PRO A 125 -0.09 -19.59 29.42
CA PRO A 125 0.49 -20.92 29.60
C PRO A 125 -0.39 -22.02 28.97
N GLY A 126 0.19 -22.84 28.10
CA GLY A 126 -0.49 -23.98 27.48
C GLY A 126 -1.52 -23.62 26.41
N VAL A 127 -1.62 -22.35 26.01
CA VAL A 127 -2.54 -21.91 24.95
C VAL A 127 -1.84 -21.94 23.60
N ASN A 128 -2.51 -22.52 22.60
CA ASN A 128 -2.07 -22.45 21.21
C ASN A 128 -2.37 -21.04 20.65
N PRO A 129 -1.36 -20.29 20.16
CA PRO A 129 -1.56 -18.97 19.56
C PRO A 129 -2.62 -18.92 18.44
N ALA A 130 -2.71 -20.01 17.66
CA ALA A 130 -3.67 -20.12 16.54
C ALA A 130 -5.14 -20.20 17.01
N GLU A 131 -5.37 -20.63 18.25
CA GLU A 131 -6.72 -20.86 18.82
C GLU A 131 -7.16 -19.71 19.73
N LEU A 132 -6.29 -18.73 19.98
CA LEU A 132 -6.60 -17.59 20.83
C LEU A 132 -7.73 -16.75 20.22
N THR A 133 -8.75 -16.43 21.03
CA THR A 133 -9.89 -15.60 20.64
C THR A 133 -9.80 -14.17 21.18
N THR A 134 -10.52 -13.22 20.55
CA THR A 134 -10.59 -11.80 20.96
C THR A 134 -11.12 -11.61 22.38
N GLN A 135 -12.01 -12.50 22.83
CA GLN A 135 -12.56 -12.49 24.19
C GLN A 135 -11.55 -12.99 25.23
N GLN A 136 -10.72 -13.98 24.88
CA GLN A 136 -9.64 -14.48 25.74
C GLN A 136 -8.47 -13.48 25.83
N SER A 137 -8.12 -12.82 24.72
CA SER A 137 -7.04 -11.81 24.67
C SER A 137 -7.37 -10.54 25.45
N SER A 138 -8.66 -10.19 25.59
CA SER A 138 -9.14 -9.00 26.33
C SER A 138 -9.48 -9.27 27.80
N SER A 139 -9.28 -10.50 28.27
CA SER A 139 -9.57 -10.91 29.65
C SER A 139 -8.75 -10.13 30.70
N ARG A 140 -9.26 -10.05 31.94
CA ARG A 140 -8.54 -9.38 33.04
C ARG A 140 -7.18 -10.04 33.34
N GLN A 141 -7.02 -11.31 33.00
CA GLN A 141 -5.80 -12.09 33.19
C GLN A 141 -4.69 -11.69 32.21
N SER A 142 -5.00 -11.41 30.94
CA SER A 142 -4.02 -10.88 29.96
C SER A 142 -3.55 -9.47 30.31
N ARG A 143 -4.43 -8.63 30.87
CA ARG A 143 -4.11 -7.27 31.35
C ARG A 143 -3.22 -7.26 32.60
N MET A 144 -3.29 -8.29 33.44
CA MET A 144 -2.43 -8.45 34.62
C MET A 144 -1.10 -9.15 34.32
N ALA A 145 -1.01 -9.92 33.23
CA ALA A 145 0.23 -10.53 32.75
C ALA A 145 1.19 -9.52 32.12
N TRP A 146 0.67 -8.40 31.60
CA TRP A 146 1.50 -7.27 31.18
C TRP A 146 2.01 -6.51 32.42
N PRO A 147 3.33 -6.36 32.62
CA PRO A 147 3.87 -5.71 33.81
C PRO A 147 3.26 -4.31 33.98
N SER A 148 2.40 -4.17 34.99
CA SER A 148 1.80 -2.89 35.33
C SER A 148 2.93 -1.96 35.81
N ARG A 149 3.10 -0.84 35.10
CA ARG A 149 4.10 0.18 35.40
C ARG A 149 3.99 0.70 36.85
N ARG A 150 4.90 0.26 37.72
CA ARG A 150 5.63 1.10 38.68
C ARG A 150 7.02 0.49 38.93
N GLY A 151 8.06 1.09 38.36
CA GLY A 151 9.46 0.79 38.69
C GLY A 151 10.22 -0.19 37.77
N ALA A 152 9.55 -0.87 36.83
CA ALA A 152 10.24 -1.68 35.84
C ALA A 152 10.72 -0.80 34.67
N ILE A 153 12.03 -0.73 34.47
CA ILE A 153 12.65 -0.13 33.28
C ILE A 153 12.17 -0.95 32.06
N PRO A 154 11.59 -0.31 31.02
CA PRO A 154 11.31 -0.99 29.75
C PRO A 154 12.62 -1.57 29.20
N GLY A 155 12.70 -2.90 29.06
CA GLY A 155 13.95 -3.60 28.69
C GLY A 155 14.31 -4.77 29.62
N ASN A 156 13.60 -4.96 30.74
CA ASN A 156 13.79 -6.12 31.61
C ASN A 156 13.33 -7.42 30.94
N GLY A 157 14.19 -7.99 30.09
CA GLY A 157 14.05 -9.36 29.57
C GLY A 157 14.20 -9.54 28.06
N HIS A 158 14.53 -8.52 27.26
CA HIS A 158 14.70 -8.62 25.80
C HIS A 158 15.87 -9.55 25.41
N PRO A 159 15.84 -10.33 24.31
CA PRO A 159 16.88 -11.30 23.99
C PRO A 159 18.21 -10.60 23.66
N ALA A 160 18.16 -9.40 23.07
CA ALA A 160 19.36 -8.60 22.79
C ALA A 160 20.12 -8.24 24.08
N GLY A 161 19.45 -8.25 25.25
CA GLY A 161 20.10 -8.11 26.54
C GLY A 161 19.46 -9.01 27.60
N LYS A 162 20.14 -10.11 27.97
CA LYS A 162 19.82 -10.82 29.24
C LYS A 162 19.57 -9.78 30.33
N LEU A 163 18.59 -10.03 31.21
CA LEU A 163 18.29 -9.18 32.38
C LEU A 163 19.58 -8.58 32.96
N LEU A 164 19.85 -7.32 32.61
CA LEU A 164 21.10 -6.68 32.98
C LEU A 164 21.03 -6.43 34.47
N LYS A 165 21.91 -7.10 35.23
CA LYS A 165 22.00 -6.91 36.67
C LYS A 165 23.10 -5.91 36.95
N ARG A 166 22.77 -4.94 37.79
CA ARG A 166 23.79 -4.04 38.35
C ARG A 166 24.63 -4.83 39.35
N ASP A 167 25.94 -4.58 39.35
CA ASP A 167 26.83 -5.11 40.38
C ASP A 167 26.64 -4.36 41.72
N ALA A 168 27.44 -4.73 42.72
CA ALA A 168 27.41 -4.08 44.03
C ALA A 168 27.76 -2.57 43.99
N SER A 169 28.39 -2.08 42.91
CA SER A 169 28.70 -0.67 42.67
C SER A 169 27.57 0.08 41.95
N GLY A 170 26.50 -0.62 41.57
CA GLY A 170 25.39 -0.06 40.81
C GLY A 170 25.66 0.06 39.32
N ARG A 171 26.75 -0.50 38.79
CA ARG A 171 27.12 -0.44 37.36
C ARG A 171 26.66 -1.69 36.62
N PHE A 172 26.40 -1.56 35.32
CA PHE A 172 26.27 -2.71 34.44
C PHE A 172 27.65 -3.19 34.00
N LYS A 173 27.80 -4.49 33.75
CA LYS A 173 29.05 -5.05 33.23
C LYS A 173 29.24 -4.61 31.78
N ASP A 174 30.39 -4.01 31.48
CA ASP A 174 30.69 -3.46 30.15
C ASP A 174 30.54 -4.50 29.02
N GLY A 175 31.00 -5.73 29.26
CA GLY A 175 30.87 -6.82 28.29
C GLY A 175 29.42 -7.18 27.99
N ASP A 176 28.51 -7.05 28.95
CA ASP A 176 27.09 -7.32 28.74
C ASP A 176 26.45 -6.19 27.91
N LEU A 177 26.84 -4.93 28.16
CA LEU A 177 26.39 -3.78 27.37
C LEU A 177 26.90 -3.85 25.92
N ALA A 178 28.17 -4.22 25.71
CA ALA A 178 28.76 -4.39 24.39
C ALA A 178 28.04 -5.49 23.60
N ASN A 179 27.72 -6.61 24.26
CA ASN A 179 26.95 -7.68 23.66
C ASN A 179 25.54 -7.22 23.24
N VAL A 180 24.89 -6.36 24.03
CA VAL A 180 23.58 -5.81 23.64
C VAL A 180 23.68 -5.00 22.36
N LEU A 181 24.65 -4.11 22.28
CA LEU A 181 24.86 -3.27 21.09
C LEU A 181 25.19 -4.12 19.86
N GLN A 182 26.13 -5.08 20.00
CA GLN A 182 26.53 -5.98 18.92
C GLN A 182 25.34 -6.80 18.39
N ASN A 183 24.58 -7.43 19.30
CA ASN A 183 23.42 -8.23 18.92
C ASN A 183 22.33 -7.38 18.25
N ALA A 184 22.06 -6.19 18.78
CA ALA A 184 21.06 -5.28 18.21
C ALA A 184 21.43 -4.81 16.79
N THR A 185 22.71 -4.77 16.43
CA THR A 185 23.17 -4.45 15.07
C THR A 185 23.32 -5.66 14.16
N ASP A 186 23.60 -6.85 14.71
CA ASP A 186 23.77 -8.09 13.93
C ASP A 186 22.44 -8.77 13.58
N TRP A 187 21.40 -8.57 14.39
CA TRP A 187 20.10 -9.19 14.16
C TRP A 187 19.30 -8.41 13.12
N TYR A 188 19.21 -8.99 11.92
CA TYR A 188 18.44 -8.40 10.84
C TYR A 188 16.96 -8.32 11.17
N ALA A 189 16.40 -7.12 11.04
CA ALA A 189 14.96 -6.90 11.07
C ALA A 189 14.26 -7.67 9.93
N GLY A 190 13.04 -8.13 10.20
CA GLY A 190 12.17 -8.69 9.18
C GLY A 190 11.81 -7.64 8.11
N ALA A 191 11.55 -8.09 6.89
CA ALA A 191 11.02 -7.22 5.85
C ALA A 191 9.53 -6.93 6.07
N PHE A 192 9.07 -5.74 5.67
CA PHE A 192 7.63 -5.46 5.57
C PHE A 192 7.00 -6.34 4.48
N LYS A 193 6.28 -7.39 4.88
CA LYS A 193 5.58 -8.28 3.95
C LYS A 193 4.40 -9.00 4.62
N ALA A 194 3.44 -9.39 3.79
CA ALA A 194 2.32 -10.21 4.22
C ALA A 194 2.78 -11.57 4.78
N ARG A 195 2.05 -12.08 5.78
CA ARG A 195 2.30 -13.39 6.44
C ARG A 195 3.68 -13.52 7.09
N CYS A 196 4.24 -12.43 7.60
CA CYS A 196 5.49 -12.45 8.38
C CYS A 196 5.35 -11.86 9.79
N ILE A 197 4.10 -11.76 10.25
CA ILE A 197 3.81 -11.43 11.64
C ILE A 197 3.78 -12.76 12.41
N PRO A 198 4.48 -12.87 13.54
CA PRO A 198 4.44 -14.07 14.38
C PRO A 198 3.01 -14.45 14.78
N GLU A 199 2.71 -15.74 14.84
CA GLU A 199 1.36 -16.24 15.15
C GLU A 199 0.89 -15.75 16.54
N THR A 200 1.82 -15.58 17.48
CA THR A 200 1.57 -15.00 18.81
C THR A 200 1.09 -13.55 18.79
N LEU A 201 1.34 -12.82 17.72
CA LEU A 201 0.87 -11.45 17.51
C LEU A 201 -0.36 -11.37 16.60
N ARG A 202 -0.84 -12.49 16.03
CA ARG A 202 -2.04 -12.53 15.17
C ARG A 202 -3.23 -11.82 15.80
N MET A 203 -3.48 -12.07 17.10
CA MET A 203 -4.63 -11.44 17.78
C MET A 203 -4.47 -9.93 17.95
N VAL A 204 -3.25 -9.45 18.13
CA VAL A 204 -2.97 -8.00 18.20
C VAL A 204 -3.27 -7.34 16.86
N GLU A 205 -2.94 -8.01 15.76
CA GLU A 205 -3.24 -7.56 14.40
C GLU A 205 -4.72 -7.62 14.05
N LEU A 206 -5.42 -8.70 14.41
CA LEU A 206 -6.87 -8.79 14.19
C LEU A 206 -7.61 -7.67 14.93
N MET A 207 -7.25 -7.43 16.19
CA MET A 207 -7.79 -6.31 16.97
C MET A 207 -7.41 -4.95 16.35
N ALA A 208 -6.21 -4.82 15.78
CA ALA A 208 -5.78 -3.63 15.04
C ALA A 208 -6.70 -3.34 13.85
N ILE A 209 -6.94 -4.38 13.04
CA ILE A 209 -7.73 -4.31 11.82
C ILE A 209 -9.18 -4.00 12.17
N GLU A 210 -9.77 -4.72 13.13
CA GLU A 210 -11.12 -4.44 13.63
C GLU A 210 -11.25 -3.00 14.13
N GLN A 211 -10.32 -2.54 14.96
CA GLN A 211 -10.32 -1.18 15.46
C GLN A 211 -10.17 -0.14 14.34
N SER A 212 -9.28 -0.38 13.37
CA SER A 212 -9.08 0.52 12.22
C SER A 212 -10.34 0.62 11.35
N ARG A 213 -11.11 -0.46 11.21
CA ARG A 213 -12.42 -0.48 10.55
C ARG A 213 -13.44 0.37 11.30
N THR A 214 -13.49 0.27 12.64
CA THR A 214 -14.39 1.13 13.43
C THR A 214 -14.05 2.61 13.33
N TRP A 215 -12.78 2.94 13.10
CA TRP A 215 -12.31 4.31 12.86
C TRP A 215 -12.48 4.76 11.40
N GLY A 216 -12.97 3.89 10.51
CA GLY A 216 -13.15 4.21 9.08
C GLY A 216 -11.85 4.30 8.28
N THR A 217 -10.75 3.79 8.81
CA THR A 217 -9.39 3.87 8.21
C THR A 217 -9.00 2.60 7.44
N CYS A 218 -9.81 1.54 7.49
CA CYS A 218 -9.62 0.30 6.74
C CYS A 218 -10.98 -0.17 6.15
N PRO A 219 -11.13 -0.34 4.83
CA PRO A 219 -12.37 -0.83 4.25
C PRO A 219 -12.63 -2.31 4.62
N GLU A 220 -13.89 -2.66 4.89
CA GLU A 220 -14.37 -4.01 5.24
C GLU A 220 -14.20 -5.02 4.11
N TRP A 221 -13.97 -6.30 4.45
CA TRP A 221 -14.04 -7.42 3.51
C TRP A 221 -15.51 -7.88 3.40
N ASN A 222 -16.25 -7.26 2.48
CA ASN A 222 -17.60 -7.64 2.04
C ASN A 222 -17.48 -8.63 0.84
N PRO A 223 -18.47 -9.47 0.48
CA PRO A 223 -18.57 -10.00 -0.90
C PRO A 223 -18.19 -8.90 -1.89
N ASP A 224 -17.33 -9.21 -2.87
CA ASP A 224 -16.74 -8.24 -3.79
C ASP A 224 -17.80 -7.19 -4.17
N PRO A 225 -17.63 -5.91 -3.78
CA PRO A 225 -18.62 -4.85 -4.00
C PRO A 225 -19.10 -4.81 -5.46
N LYS A 226 -18.26 -5.26 -6.40
CA LYS A 226 -18.59 -5.36 -7.82
C LYS A 226 -19.65 -6.43 -8.10
N VAL A 227 -19.65 -7.57 -7.41
CA VAL A 227 -20.66 -8.64 -7.58
C VAL A 227 -22.00 -8.21 -7.02
N GLU A 228 -22.04 -7.64 -5.83
CA GLU A 228 -23.27 -7.10 -5.24
C GLU A 228 -23.86 -6.01 -6.15
N LYS A 229 -23.02 -5.08 -6.60
CA LYS A 229 -23.45 -4.01 -7.50
C LYS A 229 -23.92 -4.53 -8.86
N THR A 230 -23.30 -5.59 -9.39
CA THR A 230 -23.75 -6.25 -10.63
C THR A 230 -25.19 -6.78 -10.46
N LEU A 231 -25.47 -7.47 -9.36
CA LEU A 231 -26.80 -8.00 -9.07
C LEU A 231 -27.83 -6.89 -8.83
N GLU A 232 -27.43 -5.80 -8.17
CA GLU A 232 -28.26 -4.62 -7.98
C GLU A 232 -28.65 -3.99 -9.32
N LEU A 233 -27.68 -3.68 -10.18
CA LEU A 233 -27.91 -3.07 -11.49
C LEU A 233 -28.78 -3.95 -12.39
N ILE A 234 -28.54 -5.27 -12.41
CA ILE A 234 -29.41 -6.19 -13.17
C ILE A 234 -30.85 -6.14 -12.65
N LYS A 235 -31.07 -6.05 -11.34
CA LYS A 235 -32.42 -6.00 -10.78
C LYS A 235 -33.12 -4.67 -11.05
N THR A 236 -32.41 -3.55 -10.93
CA THR A 236 -33.00 -2.20 -11.01
C THR A 236 -33.17 -1.71 -12.44
N LYS A 237 -32.29 -2.13 -13.35
CA LYS A 237 -32.29 -1.68 -14.76
C LYS A 237 -33.05 -2.63 -15.68
N ALA A 238 -33.40 -3.83 -15.22
CA ALA A 238 -34.16 -4.76 -16.03
C ALA A 238 -35.63 -4.31 -16.20
N ILE A 239 -36.13 -4.42 -17.43
CA ILE A 239 -37.50 -4.07 -17.81
C ILE A 239 -38.31 -5.35 -17.97
N GLU A 240 -39.50 -5.40 -17.38
CA GLU A 240 -40.42 -6.53 -17.52
C GLU A 240 -41.04 -6.58 -18.91
N LYS A 241 -41.07 -7.78 -19.49
CA LYS A 241 -41.77 -8.05 -20.74
C LYS A 241 -43.27 -8.13 -20.49
N ILE A 242 -44.03 -7.25 -21.15
CA ILE A 242 -45.49 -7.16 -21.04
C ILE A 242 -46.14 -8.54 -21.19
N GLY A 243 -46.96 -8.91 -20.20
CA GLY A 243 -47.72 -10.16 -20.21
C GLY A 243 -46.95 -11.43 -19.83
N THR A 244 -45.69 -11.32 -19.42
CA THR A 244 -44.86 -12.47 -18.98
C THR A 244 -44.10 -12.14 -17.68
N ARG A 245 -43.39 -13.14 -17.12
CA ARG A 245 -42.42 -12.92 -16.03
C ARG A 245 -40.99 -12.68 -16.54
N ASP A 246 -40.80 -12.63 -17.85
CA ASP A 246 -39.48 -12.45 -18.44
C ASP A 246 -39.01 -11.00 -18.26
N ARG A 247 -37.70 -10.81 -18.13
CA ARG A 247 -37.09 -9.49 -17.98
C ARG A 247 -35.98 -9.30 -19.01
N PHE A 248 -35.89 -8.10 -19.57
CA PHE A 248 -34.83 -7.68 -20.47
C PHE A 248 -33.88 -6.73 -19.76
N VAL A 249 -32.58 -6.86 -20.00
CA VAL A 249 -31.56 -5.94 -19.47
C VAL A 249 -30.53 -5.69 -20.55
N ASP A 250 -30.15 -4.43 -20.75
CA ASP A 250 -28.97 -4.09 -21.53
C ASP A 250 -27.74 -4.30 -20.62
N VAL A 251 -27.20 -5.52 -20.67
CA VAL A 251 -26.09 -5.91 -19.79
C VAL A 251 -24.83 -5.07 -20.04
N ILE A 252 -24.66 -4.49 -21.22
CA ILE A 252 -23.49 -3.66 -21.52
C ILE A 252 -23.73 -2.26 -20.96
N LYS A 253 -24.74 -1.57 -21.46
CA LYS A 253 -25.01 -0.17 -21.12
C LYS A 253 -25.39 0.01 -19.66
N ASP A 254 -26.26 -0.85 -19.14
CA ASP A 254 -26.88 -0.65 -17.84
C ASP A 254 -26.20 -1.42 -16.70
N VAL A 255 -25.24 -2.30 -17.01
CA VAL A 255 -24.50 -3.08 -16.01
C VAL A 255 -22.99 -2.90 -16.18
N ILE A 256 -22.39 -3.49 -17.23
CA ILE A 256 -20.92 -3.55 -17.40
C ILE A 256 -20.29 -2.16 -17.47
N ASN A 257 -20.91 -1.23 -18.20
CA ASN A 257 -20.43 0.15 -18.33
C ASN A 257 -20.51 0.91 -17.01
N LEU A 258 -21.54 0.64 -16.19
CA LEU A 258 -21.77 1.36 -14.94
C LEU A 258 -20.99 0.80 -13.75
N LEU A 259 -20.58 -0.48 -13.78
CA LEU A 259 -19.81 -1.11 -12.71
C LEU A 259 -18.56 -0.33 -12.27
N PRO A 260 -17.62 0.02 -13.18
CA PRO A 260 -16.44 0.78 -12.78
C PRO A 260 -16.79 2.22 -12.38
N ILE A 261 -17.86 2.81 -12.93
CA ILE A 261 -18.33 4.15 -12.53
C ILE A 261 -18.76 4.15 -11.07
N HIS A 262 -19.60 3.20 -10.66
CA HIS A 262 -20.05 3.07 -9.28
C HIS A 262 -18.89 2.77 -8.34
N TRP A 263 -18.05 1.79 -8.68
CA TRP A 263 -16.93 1.40 -7.84
C TRP A 263 -15.96 2.56 -7.63
N LEU A 264 -15.57 3.26 -8.70
CA LEU A 264 -14.69 4.43 -8.57
C LEU A 264 -15.37 5.57 -7.81
N SER A 265 -16.66 5.80 -8.03
CA SER A 265 -17.39 6.87 -7.33
C SER A 265 -17.58 6.59 -5.83
N GLN A 266 -17.76 5.33 -5.44
CA GLN A 266 -18.16 4.95 -4.07
C GLN A 266 -16.98 4.48 -3.22
N GLU A 267 -16.03 3.77 -3.82
CA GLU A 267 -14.98 3.05 -3.08
C GLU A 267 -13.58 3.65 -3.25
N VAL A 268 -13.34 4.48 -4.27
CA VAL A 268 -11.98 4.92 -4.65
C VAL A 268 -11.79 6.42 -4.68
N ALA A 269 -12.57 7.12 -5.51
CA ALA A 269 -12.33 8.50 -5.92
C ALA A 269 -13.42 9.47 -5.44
N GLY A 270 -14.55 8.95 -4.94
CA GLY A 270 -15.57 9.77 -4.28
C GLY A 270 -16.32 10.73 -5.19
N PHE A 271 -16.47 10.40 -6.47
CA PHE A 271 -17.17 11.24 -7.43
C PHE A 271 -18.63 11.48 -7.02
N PRO A 272 -19.20 12.67 -7.30
CA PRO A 272 -20.56 13.05 -6.91
C PRO A 272 -21.63 12.40 -7.80
N LEU A 273 -21.58 11.07 -7.94
CA LEU A 273 -22.50 10.29 -8.76
C LEU A 273 -23.91 10.30 -8.14
N LYS A 274 -24.89 10.63 -8.97
CA LYS A 274 -26.30 10.63 -8.62
C LYS A 274 -26.83 9.21 -8.64
N THR A 275 -27.23 8.74 -7.47
CA THR A 275 -27.82 7.42 -7.27
C THR A 275 -29.06 7.54 -6.40
N GLU A 276 -29.82 6.46 -6.19
CA GLU A 276 -30.93 6.46 -5.23
C GLU A 276 -30.45 6.80 -3.81
N LYS A 277 -29.26 6.32 -3.42
CA LYS A 277 -28.63 6.63 -2.12
C LYS A 277 -28.08 8.05 -2.08
N THR A 278 -27.66 8.59 -3.22
CA THR A 278 -27.03 9.91 -3.35
C THR A 278 -27.85 10.80 -4.28
N GLN A 279 -29.09 11.13 -3.89
CA GLN A 279 -30.02 11.90 -4.73
C GLN A 279 -29.52 13.31 -5.08
N LYS A 280 -28.64 13.87 -4.25
CA LYS A 280 -27.97 15.18 -4.46
C LYS A 280 -26.70 15.09 -5.32
N GLY A 281 -26.36 13.91 -5.84
CA GLY A 281 -25.24 13.77 -6.78
C GLY A 281 -25.46 14.64 -8.02
N GLN A 282 -24.38 15.19 -8.54
CA GLN A 282 -24.39 16.09 -9.70
C GLN A 282 -24.18 15.35 -11.01
N TRP A 283 -23.55 14.17 -10.97
CA TRP A 283 -23.16 13.43 -12.16
C TRP A 283 -24.11 12.28 -12.41
N TYR A 284 -24.54 12.09 -13.66
CA TYR A 284 -25.43 10.99 -14.03
C TYR A 284 -24.61 9.81 -14.56
N GLU A 285 -25.05 8.59 -14.26
CA GLU A 285 -24.37 7.32 -14.60
C GLU A 285 -23.93 7.25 -16.08
N GLY A 286 -24.89 7.33 -17.02
CA GLY A 286 -24.58 7.24 -18.46
C GLY A 286 -23.70 8.37 -18.97
N VAL A 287 -23.98 9.60 -18.56
CA VAL A 287 -23.18 10.78 -18.94
C VAL A 287 -21.75 10.66 -18.41
N THR A 288 -21.57 10.15 -17.20
CA THR A 288 -20.22 9.95 -16.62
C THR A 288 -19.44 8.92 -17.42
N TYR A 289 -20.09 7.82 -17.82
CA TYR A 289 -19.49 6.83 -18.70
C TYR A 289 -19.05 7.44 -20.03
N ASP A 290 -19.91 8.21 -20.71
CA ASP A 290 -19.59 8.85 -21.99
C ASP A 290 -18.37 9.78 -21.87
N ARG A 291 -18.32 10.58 -20.81
CA ARG A 291 -17.19 11.48 -20.51
C ARG A 291 -15.88 10.72 -20.28
N TRP A 292 -15.93 9.61 -19.57
CA TRP A 292 -14.75 8.77 -19.32
C TRP A 292 -14.34 7.98 -20.56
N SER A 293 -15.30 7.65 -21.43
CA SER A 293 -15.04 7.04 -22.73
C SER A 293 -14.27 7.98 -23.65
N ASP A 294 -14.67 9.25 -23.76
CA ASP A 294 -13.91 10.27 -24.50
C ASP A 294 -12.45 10.36 -23.99
N ILE A 295 -12.26 10.42 -22.67
CA ILE A 295 -10.92 10.46 -22.04
C ILE A 295 -10.08 9.24 -22.42
N ALA A 296 -10.66 8.05 -22.31
CA ALA A 296 -9.94 6.83 -22.62
C ALA A 296 -9.66 6.68 -24.12
N GLU A 297 -10.59 7.10 -24.97
CA GLU A 297 -10.41 7.14 -26.42
C GLU A 297 -9.25 8.07 -26.76
N TYR A 298 -9.22 9.29 -26.22
CA TYR A 298 -8.12 10.23 -26.43
C TYR A 298 -6.75 9.70 -25.95
N ILE A 299 -6.70 9.06 -24.78
CA ILE A 299 -5.42 8.60 -24.19
C ILE A 299 -4.89 7.34 -24.88
N TYR A 300 -5.77 6.40 -25.25
CA TYR A 300 -5.37 5.05 -25.65
C TYR A 300 -5.68 4.70 -27.11
N LEU A 301 -6.67 5.33 -27.73
CA LEU A 301 -7.26 4.88 -28.99
C LEU A 301 -7.36 5.97 -30.07
N ASP A 302 -6.89 7.19 -29.80
CA ASP A 302 -6.93 8.30 -30.76
C ASP A 302 -5.78 8.20 -31.77
N PHE A 303 -6.08 7.54 -32.88
CA PHE A 303 -5.16 7.35 -34.00
C PHE A 303 -5.63 8.09 -35.26
N ASP A 304 -6.82 8.70 -35.24
CA ASP A 304 -7.42 9.39 -36.38
C ASP A 304 -7.38 10.91 -36.16
N PRO A 305 -6.60 11.67 -36.95
CA PRO A 305 -6.53 13.12 -36.85
C PRO A 305 -7.88 13.85 -36.95
N VAL A 306 -8.90 13.21 -37.54
CA VAL A 306 -10.26 13.79 -37.63
C VAL A 306 -10.91 13.88 -36.25
N ASN A 307 -10.64 12.93 -35.36
CA ASN A 307 -11.24 12.86 -34.03
C ASN A 307 -10.43 13.64 -32.98
N ASP A 308 -9.12 13.81 -33.20
CA ASP A 308 -8.17 14.43 -32.27
C ASP A 308 -8.66 15.77 -31.70
N TRP A 309 -9.16 16.68 -32.54
CA TRP A 309 -9.63 17.98 -32.03
C TRP A 309 -10.81 17.83 -31.06
N ARG A 310 -11.84 17.06 -31.42
CA ARG A 310 -13.02 16.82 -30.58
C ARG A 310 -12.63 16.11 -29.28
N LEU A 311 -11.83 15.06 -29.40
CA LEU A 311 -11.41 14.22 -28.28
C LEU A 311 -10.51 14.98 -27.32
N ARG A 312 -9.56 15.77 -27.82
CA ARG A 312 -8.69 16.60 -26.98
C ARG A 312 -9.49 17.62 -26.19
N GLU A 313 -10.35 18.40 -26.85
CA GLU A 313 -11.15 19.44 -26.19
C GLU A 313 -12.07 18.83 -25.12
N SER A 314 -12.83 17.79 -25.47
CA SER A 314 -13.72 17.09 -24.52
C SER A 314 -12.94 16.48 -23.36
N SER A 315 -11.85 15.77 -23.65
CA SER A 315 -11.05 15.06 -22.64
C SER A 315 -10.34 16.00 -21.69
N GLN A 316 -9.82 17.15 -22.18
CA GLN A 316 -9.21 18.14 -21.30
C GLN A 316 -10.21 18.69 -20.31
N VAL A 317 -11.40 19.12 -20.76
CA VAL A 317 -12.46 19.62 -19.88
C VAL A 317 -12.88 18.55 -18.86
N ASN A 318 -13.13 17.33 -19.32
CA ASN A 318 -13.56 16.23 -18.47
C ASN A 318 -12.47 15.80 -17.46
N ALA A 319 -11.21 15.79 -17.86
CA ALA A 319 -10.09 15.47 -16.98
C ALA A 319 -9.94 16.51 -15.88
N HIS A 320 -10.02 17.80 -16.21
CA HIS A 320 -9.95 18.87 -15.20
C HIS A 320 -11.09 18.76 -14.18
N GLU A 321 -12.32 18.48 -14.62
CA GLU A 321 -13.43 18.25 -13.70
C GLU A 321 -13.24 17.01 -12.83
N CYS A 322 -12.74 15.90 -13.39
CA CYS A 322 -12.46 14.70 -12.61
C CYS A 322 -11.37 14.92 -11.57
N ILE A 323 -10.24 15.53 -11.95
CA ILE A 323 -9.14 15.84 -11.04
C ILE A 323 -9.63 16.80 -9.94
N SER A 324 -10.42 17.82 -10.30
CA SER A 324 -10.99 18.76 -9.32
C SER A 324 -11.98 18.07 -8.38
N ALA A 325 -12.81 17.14 -8.88
CA ALA A 325 -13.74 16.38 -8.05
C ALA A 325 -13.01 15.45 -7.09
N ILE A 326 -11.96 14.76 -7.56
CA ILE A 326 -11.09 13.92 -6.72
C ILE A 326 -10.40 14.79 -5.68
N ALA A 327 -9.76 15.90 -6.07
CA ALA A 327 -9.09 16.81 -5.15
C ALA A 327 -10.06 17.33 -4.09
N GLY A 328 -11.26 17.78 -4.48
CA GLY A 328 -12.29 18.23 -3.54
C GLY A 328 -12.94 17.13 -2.71
N HIS A 329 -12.90 15.87 -3.15
CA HIS A 329 -13.29 14.72 -2.32
C HIS A 329 -12.20 14.40 -1.30
N LEU A 330 -10.94 14.35 -1.76
CA LEU A 330 -9.78 14.21 -0.91
C LEU A 330 -9.82 15.29 0.15
N ASP A 331 -9.98 16.58 -0.20
CA ASP A 331 -10.13 17.69 0.75
C ASP A 331 -11.24 17.49 1.78
N ARG A 332 -12.33 16.79 1.46
CA ARG A 332 -13.47 16.55 2.37
C ARG A 332 -13.28 15.33 3.27
N VAL A 333 -12.79 14.24 2.71
CA VAL A 333 -12.41 13.03 3.47
C VAL A 333 -11.27 13.40 4.40
N SER A 334 -10.32 14.14 3.86
CA SER A 334 -9.22 14.69 4.59
C SER A 334 -9.71 15.73 5.60
N LEU A 335 -10.64 16.66 5.33
CA LEU A 335 -11.23 17.54 6.37
C LEU A 335 -11.80 16.77 7.57
N LYS A 336 -12.46 15.62 7.37
CA LYS A 336 -12.98 14.80 8.49
C LYS A 336 -11.88 14.04 9.23
N LEU A 337 -10.87 13.56 8.52
CA LEU A 337 -9.64 13.00 9.09
C LEU A 337 -8.72 14.07 9.72
N TRP A 338 -8.81 15.33 9.27
CA TRP A 338 -7.96 16.47 9.61
C TRP A 338 -8.56 17.30 10.76
N GLU A 339 -9.88 17.35 10.90
CA GLU A 339 -10.59 17.89 12.07
C GLU A 339 -10.32 17.03 13.31
N ASP A 340 -10.21 15.70 13.15
CA ASP A 340 -9.94 14.77 14.25
C ASP A 340 -8.44 14.57 14.57
N HIS A 341 -7.53 14.83 13.61
CA HIS A 341 -6.09 14.50 13.78
C HIS A 341 -5.05 15.54 13.35
N GLY A 342 -5.43 16.78 13.05
CA GLY A 342 -4.50 17.85 12.71
C GLY A 342 -3.98 17.75 11.27
N LYS A 343 -3.97 18.89 10.57
CA LYS A 343 -3.76 19.01 9.12
C LYS A 343 -2.44 18.38 8.65
N SER A 344 -2.49 17.48 7.66
CA SER A 344 -1.31 17.03 6.90
C SER A 344 -1.38 17.50 5.45
N ASN A 345 -0.31 18.19 5.00
CA ASN A 345 -0.22 18.91 3.73
C ASN A 345 0.28 18.01 2.57
N GLY A 346 -0.55 17.10 2.06
CA GLY A 346 -0.35 16.59 0.70
C GLY A 346 -0.87 17.61 -0.32
N ILE A 347 -0.24 17.77 -1.50
CA ILE A 347 -0.81 18.57 -2.61
C ILE A 347 -1.97 17.75 -3.20
N PRO A 348 -3.25 18.05 -2.88
CA PRO A 348 -4.36 17.16 -3.22
C PRO A 348 -4.52 16.98 -4.73
N VAL A 349 -4.08 17.99 -5.50
CA VAL A 349 -4.20 18.05 -6.96
C VAL A 349 -3.26 17.10 -7.70
N GLU A 350 -1.99 16.97 -7.28
CA GLU A 350 -1.05 16.05 -7.94
C GLU A 350 -1.42 14.60 -7.66
N PHE A 351 -1.75 14.28 -6.41
CA PHE A 351 -2.26 12.96 -6.06
C PHE A 351 -3.59 12.65 -6.76
N ALA A 352 -4.49 13.64 -6.85
CA ALA A 352 -5.72 13.51 -7.63
C ALA A 352 -5.44 13.25 -9.12
N ALA A 353 -4.42 13.87 -9.70
CA ALA A 353 -4.01 13.64 -11.09
C ALA A 353 -3.44 12.22 -11.28
N TYR A 354 -2.62 11.72 -10.36
CA TYR A 354 -2.14 10.33 -10.39
C TYR A 354 -3.29 9.33 -10.24
N LEU A 355 -4.19 9.56 -9.28
CA LEU A 355 -5.36 8.70 -9.08
C LEU A 355 -6.27 8.72 -10.31
N PHE A 356 -6.50 9.90 -10.88
CA PHE A 356 -7.23 10.06 -12.14
C PHE A 356 -6.57 9.23 -13.25
N ALA A 357 -5.28 9.43 -13.52
CA ALA A 357 -4.57 8.76 -14.60
C ALA A 357 -4.59 7.23 -14.47
N ALA A 358 -4.49 6.72 -13.24
CA ALA A 358 -4.52 5.29 -12.96
C ALA A 358 -5.91 4.66 -13.03
N THR A 359 -6.99 5.43 -12.87
CA THR A 359 -8.34 4.88 -12.68
C THR A 359 -9.30 5.26 -13.79
N VAL A 360 -9.56 6.55 -14.01
CA VAL A 360 -10.63 7.05 -14.89
C VAL A 360 -10.44 6.57 -16.34
N PRO A 361 -9.26 6.73 -16.99
CA PRO A 361 -9.05 6.23 -18.35
C PRO A 361 -9.15 4.70 -18.46
N THR A 362 -8.88 3.96 -17.38
CA THR A 362 -8.90 2.48 -17.39
C THR A 362 -10.29 1.89 -17.18
N ALA A 363 -11.24 2.68 -16.66
CA ALA A 363 -12.60 2.24 -16.36
C ALA A 363 -13.33 1.74 -17.60
N THR A 364 -13.21 2.45 -18.73
CA THR A 364 -13.86 2.08 -19.98
C THR A 364 -13.16 0.93 -20.68
N LEU A 365 -11.82 0.82 -20.57
CA LEU A 365 -11.08 -0.35 -21.03
C LEU A 365 -11.52 -1.62 -20.29
N TYR A 366 -11.79 -1.52 -18.99
CA TYR A 366 -12.36 -2.62 -18.19
C TYR A 366 -13.76 -3.01 -18.70
N SER A 367 -14.63 -2.04 -18.95
CA SER A 367 -15.96 -2.30 -19.51
C SER A 367 -15.91 -2.92 -20.91
N GLN A 368 -14.99 -2.48 -21.76
CA GLN A 368 -14.77 -3.06 -23.08
C GLN A 368 -14.28 -4.51 -22.98
N ALA A 369 -13.33 -4.79 -22.08
CA ALA A 369 -12.83 -6.14 -21.84
C ALA A 369 -13.96 -7.10 -21.44
N LEU A 370 -14.76 -6.71 -20.46
CA LEU A 370 -15.91 -7.51 -20.01
C LEU A 370 -16.96 -7.67 -21.10
N SER A 371 -17.26 -6.62 -21.86
CA SER A 371 -18.19 -6.67 -22.98
C SER A 371 -17.73 -7.67 -24.05
N HIS A 372 -16.44 -7.67 -24.40
CA HIS A 372 -15.87 -8.64 -25.34
C HIS A 372 -15.99 -10.07 -24.81
N ILE A 373 -15.66 -10.30 -23.53
CA ILE A 373 -15.77 -11.62 -22.90
C ILE A 373 -17.21 -12.12 -22.90
N VAL A 374 -18.16 -11.28 -22.46
CA VAL A 374 -19.58 -11.64 -22.38
C VAL A 374 -20.12 -11.92 -23.77
N ASN A 375 -19.89 -11.02 -24.73
CA ASN A 375 -20.33 -11.20 -26.12
C ASN A 375 -19.75 -12.50 -26.73
N PHE A 376 -18.47 -12.77 -26.48
CA PHE A 376 -17.80 -13.98 -26.98
C PHE A 376 -18.46 -15.28 -26.48
N TYR A 377 -18.84 -15.35 -25.21
CA TYR A 377 -19.46 -16.55 -24.61
C TYR A 377 -20.99 -16.59 -24.70
N LEU A 378 -21.64 -15.53 -25.17
CA LEU A 378 -23.08 -15.54 -25.47
C LEU A 378 -23.41 -16.28 -26.77
N GLN A 379 -22.44 -16.46 -27.67
CA GLN A 379 -22.59 -17.25 -28.90
C GLN A 379 -22.99 -18.71 -28.58
N ASP A 380 -23.90 -19.27 -29.38
CA ASP A 380 -24.52 -20.57 -29.12
C ASP A 380 -23.49 -21.72 -29.14
N GLU A 381 -22.50 -21.63 -30.02
CA GLU A 381 -21.43 -22.61 -30.18
C GLU A 381 -20.56 -22.73 -28.91
N ARG A 382 -20.58 -21.70 -28.05
CA ARG A 382 -19.79 -21.63 -26.82
C ARG A 382 -20.60 -21.86 -25.55
N LYS A 383 -21.86 -22.30 -25.67
CA LYS A 383 -22.75 -22.58 -24.52
C LYS A 383 -22.11 -23.50 -23.48
N ALA A 384 -21.46 -24.59 -23.89
CA ALA A 384 -20.80 -25.52 -22.95
C ALA A 384 -19.71 -24.83 -22.11
N ARG A 385 -18.93 -23.93 -22.73
CA ARG A 385 -17.89 -23.15 -22.03
C ARG A 385 -18.48 -22.11 -21.10
N ARG A 386 -19.60 -21.48 -21.49
CA ARG A 386 -20.35 -20.58 -20.61
C ARG A 386 -20.86 -21.31 -19.37
N GLU A 387 -21.39 -22.52 -19.53
CA GLU A 387 -21.85 -23.34 -18.39
C GLU A 387 -20.69 -23.75 -17.47
N GLU A 388 -19.52 -24.09 -18.03
CA GLU A 388 -18.29 -24.35 -17.29
C GLU A 388 -17.88 -23.15 -16.41
N ILE A 389 -17.93 -21.92 -16.94
CA ILE A 389 -17.65 -20.70 -16.18
C ILE A 389 -18.62 -20.55 -15.00
N VAL A 390 -19.91 -20.84 -15.19
CA VAL A 390 -20.93 -20.74 -14.14
C VAL A 390 -20.72 -21.81 -13.05
N VAL A 391 -20.26 -23.00 -13.41
CA VAL A 391 -19.92 -24.04 -12.44
C VAL A 391 -18.67 -23.63 -11.65
N LEU A 392 -17.64 -23.14 -12.33
CA LEU A 392 -16.40 -22.68 -11.69
C LEU A 392 -16.66 -21.50 -10.74
N SER A 393 -17.52 -20.55 -11.09
CA SER A 393 -17.80 -19.37 -10.25
C SER A 393 -18.49 -19.71 -8.92
N LYS A 394 -19.08 -20.90 -8.81
CA LYS A 394 -19.71 -21.43 -7.59
C LYS A 394 -18.84 -22.47 -6.89
N SER A 395 -17.67 -22.80 -7.44
CA SER A 395 -16.80 -23.82 -6.92
C SER A 395 -16.00 -23.31 -5.70
N THR A 396 -15.75 -24.20 -4.74
CA THR A 396 -14.81 -23.97 -3.64
C THR A 396 -13.37 -24.35 -3.98
N ASP A 397 -13.13 -24.81 -5.21
CA ASP A 397 -11.80 -25.11 -5.74
C ASP A 397 -10.92 -23.85 -5.70
N LYS A 398 -9.73 -23.99 -5.10
CA LYS A 398 -8.75 -22.89 -4.96
C LYS A 398 -8.27 -22.38 -6.32
N ASP A 399 -8.35 -23.21 -7.37
CA ASP A 399 -7.95 -22.85 -8.73
C ASP A 399 -9.11 -22.36 -9.61
N ALA A 400 -10.34 -22.30 -9.08
CA ALA A 400 -11.53 -21.93 -9.86
C ALA A 400 -11.38 -20.57 -10.56
N ASN A 401 -10.91 -19.55 -9.84
CA ASN A 401 -10.68 -18.22 -10.39
C ASN A 401 -9.62 -18.25 -11.51
N ALA A 402 -8.54 -18.99 -11.34
CA ALA A 402 -7.51 -19.12 -12.37
C ALA A 402 -8.07 -19.80 -13.63
N LYS A 403 -8.95 -20.80 -13.48
CA LYS A 403 -9.63 -21.46 -14.60
C LYS A 403 -10.59 -20.51 -15.32
N ILE A 404 -11.38 -19.71 -14.59
CA ILE A 404 -12.23 -18.67 -15.17
C ILE A 404 -11.40 -17.65 -15.95
N MET A 405 -10.26 -17.21 -15.39
CA MET A 405 -9.38 -16.27 -16.08
C MET A 405 -8.80 -16.82 -17.39
N ARG A 406 -8.58 -18.15 -17.51
CA ARG A 406 -8.19 -18.75 -18.80
C ARG A 406 -9.26 -18.55 -19.87
N HIS A 407 -10.53 -18.69 -19.51
CA HIS A 407 -11.63 -18.41 -20.44
C HIS A 407 -11.68 -16.94 -20.85
N ALA A 408 -11.47 -16.03 -19.90
CA ALA A 408 -11.39 -14.60 -20.17
C ALA A 408 -10.22 -14.26 -21.10
N TYR A 409 -9.03 -14.81 -20.85
CA TYR A 409 -7.86 -14.61 -21.70
C TYR A 409 -8.05 -15.15 -23.11
N GLU A 410 -8.73 -16.30 -23.28
CA GLU A 410 -9.01 -16.80 -24.63
C GLU A 410 -9.97 -15.89 -25.41
N ALA A 411 -10.99 -15.36 -24.74
CA ALA A 411 -11.88 -14.37 -25.36
C ALA A 411 -11.12 -13.09 -25.75
N LEU A 412 -10.27 -12.57 -24.85
CA LEU A 412 -9.46 -11.37 -25.12
C LEU A 412 -8.31 -11.60 -26.09
N ARG A 413 -7.83 -12.83 -26.26
CA ARG A 413 -6.85 -13.19 -27.30
C ARG A 413 -7.46 -12.99 -28.68
N LEU A 414 -8.71 -13.43 -28.88
CA LEU A 414 -9.43 -13.37 -30.14
C LEU A 414 -10.12 -12.01 -30.36
N HIS A 415 -10.56 -11.36 -29.29
CA HIS A 415 -11.18 -10.04 -29.31
C HIS A 415 -10.47 -9.10 -28.32
N PRO A 416 -9.24 -8.66 -28.64
CA PRO A 416 -8.49 -7.79 -27.74
C PRO A 416 -9.16 -6.42 -27.61
N ILE A 417 -8.87 -5.74 -26.50
CA ILE A 417 -9.38 -4.38 -26.21
C ILE A 417 -8.82 -3.38 -27.23
N THR A 418 -7.55 -3.56 -27.62
CA THR A 418 -6.91 -2.80 -28.69
C THR A 418 -6.45 -3.74 -29.81
N ALA A 419 -6.71 -3.35 -31.05
CA ALA A 419 -6.33 -4.12 -32.24
C ALA A 419 -4.84 -4.01 -32.56
N GLY A 420 -4.16 -2.96 -32.09
CA GLY A 420 -2.75 -2.72 -32.38
C GLY A 420 -2.19 -1.49 -31.71
N VAL A 421 -0.87 -1.36 -31.74
CA VAL A 421 -0.16 -0.18 -31.23
C VAL A 421 0.58 0.52 -32.36
N TYR A 422 0.45 1.84 -32.43
CA TYR A 422 1.12 2.67 -33.44
C TYR A 422 2.42 3.24 -32.89
N ARG A 423 3.45 3.30 -33.72
CA ARG A 423 4.76 3.86 -33.40
C ARG A 423 5.29 4.65 -34.60
N THR A 424 5.97 5.76 -34.33
CA THR A 424 6.65 6.53 -35.37
C THR A 424 8.12 6.11 -35.42
N ALA A 425 8.58 5.65 -36.58
CA ALA A 425 9.98 5.33 -36.80
C ALA A 425 10.85 6.59 -36.68
N ILE A 426 11.86 6.59 -35.81
CA ILE A 426 12.74 7.75 -35.61
C ILE A 426 13.79 7.84 -36.74
N LYS A 427 14.19 6.69 -37.29
CA LYS A 427 15.19 6.56 -38.36
C LYS A 427 14.73 5.52 -39.36
N ALA A 428 15.27 5.59 -40.57
CA ALA A 428 15.07 4.56 -41.58
C ALA A 428 15.73 3.25 -41.15
N GLY A 429 15.11 2.13 -41.49
CA GLY A 429 15.61 0.79 -41.20
C GLY A 429 14.61 -0.29 -41.60
N SER A 430 14.97 -1.55 -41.35
CA SER A 430 14.17 -2.72 -41.68
C SER A 430 13.59 -3.38 -40.43
N ILE A 431 12.29 -3.68 -40.42
CA ILE A 431 11.62 -4.51 -39.42
C ILE A 431 11.22 -5.82 -40.10
N GLY A 432 12.09 -6.82 -40.02
CA GLY A 432 11.92 -8.07 -40.79
C GLY A 432 11.91 -7.78 -42.30
N PRO A 433 10.87 -8.18 -43.06
CA PRO A 433 10.76 -7.89 -44.48
C PRO A 433 10.26 -6.46 -44.80
N VAL A 434 9.89 -5.67 -43.79
CA VAL A 434 9.28 -4.34 -43.99
C VAL A 434 10.37 -3.27 -43.86
N GLU A 435 10.60 -2.53 -44.94
CA GLU A 435 11.43 -1.32 -44.92
C GLU A 435 10.61 -0.13 -44.43
N VAL A 436 11.17 0.65 -43.50
CA VAL A 436 10.53 1.83 -42.91
C VAL A 436 11.43 3.05 -43.03
N GLN A 437 10.82 4.21 -43.26
CA GLN A 437 11.51 5.50 -43.34
C GLN A 437 11.44 6.24 -42.00
N GLY A 438 12.40 7.14 -41.74
CA GLY A 438 12.30 8.06 -40.60
C GLY A 438 11.05 8.94 -40.72
N GLY A 439 10.28 9.06 -39.64
CA GLY A 439 8.99 9.75 -39.59
C GLY A 439 7.79 8.89 -39.98
N GLN A 440 7.98 7.69 -40.53
CA GLN A 440 6.87 6.81 -40.93
C GLN A 440 6.16 6.23 -39.70
N SER A 441 4.82 6.28 -39.70
CA SER A 441 4.01 5.56 -38.71
C SER A 441 3.90 4.08 -39.08
N VAL A 442 4.13 3.21 -38.09
CA VAL A 442 4.09 1.76 -38.20
C VAL A 442 3.10 1.25 -37.16
N SER A 443 2.19 0.36 -37.55
CA SER A 443 1.30 -0.33 -36.63
C SER A 443 1.79 -1.75 -36.36
N ALA A 444 1.75 -2.16 -35.09
CA ALA A 444 1.93 -3.55 -34.68
C ALA A 444 0.55 -4.13 -34.37
N SER A 445 0.10 -5.08 -35.21
CA SER A 445 -1.19 -5.77 -35.04
C SER A 445 -1.12 -6.75 -33.87
N ILE A 446 -1.92 -6.49 -32.83
CA ILE A 446 -2.06 -7.39 -31.69
C ILE A 446 -2.90 -8.61 -32.08
N ILE A 447 -3.86 -8.43 -32.99
CA ILE A 447 -4.70 -9.52 -33.48
C ILE A 447 -3.84 -10.57 -34.20
N ASP A 448 -3.04 -10.14 -35.18
CA ASP A 448 -2.21 -11.07 -35.96
C ASP A 448 -1.11 -11.70 -35.09
N ALA A 449 -0.58 -10.95 -34.12
CA ALA A 449 0.34 -11.51 -33.14
C ALA A 449 -0.33 -12.65 -32.34
N ASN A 450 -1.58 -12.44 -31.90
CA ASN A 450 -2.35 -13.38 -31.09
C ASN A 450 -2.86 -14.62 -31.85
N THR A 451 -3.11 -14.51 -33.16
CA THR A 451 -3.69 -15.60 -33.97
C THR A 451 -2.65 -16.32 -34.84
N ASP A 452 -1.72 -15.57 -35.44
CA ASP A 452 -0.92 -16.09 -36.56
C ASP A 452 0.55 -16.26 -36.17
N THR A 453 1.04 -15.53 -35.16
CA THR A 453 2.45 -15.59 -34.75
C THR A 453 2.67 -16.55 -33.58
N VAL A 454 1.88 -16.40 -32.50
CA VAL A 454 2.09 -17.20 -31.28
C VAL A 454 1.87 -18.71 -31.53
N PRO A 455 0.76 -19.17 -32.16
CA PRO A 455 0.53 -20.61 -32.29
C PRO A 455 1.58 -21.35 -33.13
N PRO A 456 2.05 -20.85 -34.30
CA PRO A 456 3.12 -21.53 -35.04
C PRO A 456 4.46 -21.55 -34.28
N VAL A 457 4.82 -20.47 -33.59
CA VAL A 457 6.04 -20.43 -32.76
C VAL A 457 5.97 -21.50 -31.67
N LEU A 458 4.84 -21.60 -30.96
CA LEU A 458 4.63 -22.64 -29.96
C LEU A 458 4.60 -24.04 -30.58
N GLY A 459 3.99 -24.20 -31.76
CA GLY A 459 3.95 -25.46 -32.50
C GLY A 459 5.35 -25.95 -32.90
N VAL A 460 6.23 -25.04 -33.36
CA VAL A 460 7.62 -25.36 -33.67
C VAL A 460 8.38 -25.76 -32.41
N ILE A 461 8.26 -25.00 -31.31
CA ILE A 461 8.98 -25.28 -30.06
C ILE A 461 8.49 -26.57 -29.41
N PHE A 462 7.18 -26.73 -29.22
CA PHE A 462 6.59 -27.89 -28.55
C PHE A 462 6.48 -29.13 -29.44
N GLY A 463 6.62 -28.98 -30.75
CA GLY A 463 6.70 -30.08 -31.71
C GLY A 463 8.08 -30.75 -31.78
N LEU A 464 9.10 -30.22 -31.08
CA LEU A 464 10.44 -30.81 -31.06
C LEU A 464 10.39 -32.22 -30.43
N LYS A 465 11.04 -33.19 -31.08
CA LYS A 465 11.04 -34.59 -30.65
C LYS A 465 11.77 -34.74 -29.31
N ASP A 466 11.17 -35.52 -28.41
CA ASP A 466 11.67 -35.80 -27.06
C ASP A 466 12.00 -34.54 -26.25
N LEU A 467 11.22 -33.47 -26.45
CA LEU A 467 11.41 -32.18 -25.78
C LEU A 467 11.41 -32.31 -24.25
N LYS A 468 12.51 -31.88 -23.64
CA LYS A 468 12.69 -31.79 -22.19
C LYS A 468 13.35 -30.47 -21.81
N ARG A 469 13.27 -30.09 -20.54
CA ARG A 469 14.08 -28.99 -20.00
C ARG A 469 15.55 -29.40 -20.03
N GLY A 470 16.45 -28.47 -20.33
CA GLY A 470 17.89 -28.68 -20.20
C GLY A 470 18.29 -29.06 -18.77
N PRO A 471 19.49 -29.63 -18.58
CA PRO A 471 19.92 -30.11 -17.27
C PRO A 471 20.09 -28.97 -16.26
N ASN A 472 19.82 -29.27 -14.99
CA ASN A 472 20.05 -28.38 -13.84
C ASN A 472 19.36 -27.00 -13.99
N GLU A 473 20.04 -25.92 -13.59
CA GLU A 473 19.50 -24.56 -13.65
C GLU A 473 19.34 -24.02 -15.07
N SER A 474 20.02 -24.60 -16.06
CA SER A 474 19.92 -24.16 -17.46
C SER A 474 18.53 -24.43 -18.08
N GLY A 475 17.83 -25.45 -17.58
CA GLY A 475 16.46 -25.79 -17.98
C GLY A 475 15.37 -25.02 -17.23
N LYS A 476 15.74 -24.05 -16.38
CA LYS A 476 14.82 -23.17 -15.66
C LYS A 476 15.01 -21.74 -16.14
N LEU A 477 13.94 -20.96 -16.13
CA LEU A 477 14.08 -19.51 -16.23
C LEU A 477 14.71 -19.04 -14.92
N LEU A 478 15.94 -18.53 -14.99
CA LEU A 478 16.60 -17.96 -13.82
C LEU A 478 15.83 -16.69 -13.43
N THR A 479 15.15 -16.75 -12.30
CA THR A 479 14.31 -15.66 -11.80
C THR A 479 14.60 -15.36 -10.35
N PHE A 480 14.32 -14.13 -9.94
CA PHE A 480 14.13 -13.78 -8.55
C PHE A 480 12.93 -12.85 -8.45
N THR A 481 12.33 -12.80 -7.26
CA THR A 481 11.21 -11.90 -7.00
C THR A 481 11.76 -10.68 -6.28
N GLU A 482 11.56 -9.51 -6.86
CA GLU A 482 11.80 -8.22 -6.22
C GLU A 482 10.47 -7.66 -5.73
N ASP A 483 10.48 -6.98 -4.59
CA ASP A 483 9.36 -6.20 -4.11
C ASP A 483 9.56 -4.75 -4.54
N PHE A 484 8.72 -4.26 -5.45
CA PHE A 484 8.78 -2.89 -5.95
C PHE A 484 7.49 -2.16 -5.58
N HIS A 485 7.57 -1.27 -4.60
CA HIS A 485 6.44 -0.52 -4.03
C HIS A 485 5.26 -1.41 -3.59
N GLY A 486 5.54 -2.55 -2.94
CA GLY A 486 4.51 -3.48 -2.45
C GLY A 486 3.95 -4.41 -3.52
N ALA A 487 4.40 -4.28 -4.77
CA ALA A 487 4.09 -5.20 -5.85
C ALA A 487 5.27 -6.14 -6.09
N LYS A 488 5.03 -7.45 -5.93
CA LYS A 488 6.00 -8.47 -6.31
C LYS A 488 6.17 -8.49 -7.82
N ARG A 489 7.39 -8.27 -8.30
CA ARG A 489 7.76 -8.35 -9.71
C ARG A 489 8.80 -9.45 -9.89
N VAL A 490 8.59 -10.29 -10.90
CA VAL A 490 9.56 -11.32 -11.26
C VAL A 490 10.60 -10.67 -12.15
N MET A 491 11.86 -10.70 -11.71
CA MET A 491 13.00 -10.15 -12.39
C MET A 491 13.94 -11.28 -12.82
N TYR A 492 14.75 -10.99 -13.83
CA TYR A 492 15.65 -11.94 -14.49
C TYR A 492 17.06 -11.33 -14.51
N PRO A 493 18.10 -12.05 -14.10
CA PRO A 493 19.47 -11.66 -14.37
C PRO A 493 19.78 -11.85 -15.86
N SER A 494 20.37 -10.82 -16.47
CA SER A 494 20.87 -10.86 -17.84
C SER A 494 22.24 -11.53 -17.94
N GLN A 495 22.59 -11.97 -19.14
CA GLN A 495 23.93 -12.40 -19.52
C GLN A 495 24.98 -11.29 -19.37
N ARG A 496 24.54 -10.02 -19.29
CA ARG A 496 25.39 -8.86 -19.03
C ARG A 496 25.59 -8.55 -17.54
N GLY A 497 25.04 -9.38 -16.64
CA GLY A 497 25.12 -9.16 -15.20
C GLY A 497 24.19 -8.07 -14.67
N LEU A 498 23.27 -7.57 -15.50
CA LEU A 498 22.23 -6.60 -15.12
C LEU A 498 20.94 -7.31 -14.71
N VAL A 499 20.13 -6.64 -13.89
CA VAL A 499 18.76 -7.08 -13.56
C VAL A 499 17.79 -6.50 -14.58
N THR A 500 16.91 -7.35 -15.14
CA THR A 500 15.96 -6.97 -16.19
C THR A 500 14.59 -7.61 -15.92
N PRO A 501 13.48 -6.97 -16.32
CA PRO A 501 12.14 -7.58 -16.25
C PRO A 501 11.90 -8.64 -17.33
N TRP A 502 12.86 -8.88 -18.23
CA TRP A 502 12.76 -9.78 -19.38
C TRP A 502 13.64 -11.02 -19.23
N PRO A 503 13.12 -12.24 -19.49
CA PRO A 503 13.91 -13.45 -19.52
C PRO A 503 14.87 -13.47 -20.73
N GLU A 504 16.15 -13.82 -20.51
CA GLU A 504 17.15 -13.87 -21.58
C GLU A 504 17.50 -15.30 -22.05
N SER A 505 17.30 -16.33 -21.23
CA SER A 505 17.71 -17.70 -21.58
C SER A 505 16.86 -18.77 -20.91
N LEU A 506 16.55 -19.83 -21.68
CA LEU A 506 16.00 -21.10 -21.24
C LEU A 506 16.52 -22.20 -22.17
N ILE A 507 17.27 -23.16 -21.64
CA ILE A 507 17.82 -24.26 -22.44
C ILE A 507 16.83 -25.43 -22.46
N LEU A 508 16.57 -25.96 -23.65
CA LEU A 508 15.73 -27.14 -23.88
C LEU A 508 16.61 -28.27 -24.43
N GLU A 509 16.40 -29.48 -23.93
CA GLU A 509 16.97 -30.70 -24.50
C GLU A 509 15.99 -31.23 -25.56
N VAL A 510 16.50 -31.48 -26.76
CA VAL A 510 15.69 -31.95 -27.89
C VAL A 510 16.46 -33.05 -28.62
N HIS A 511 15.75 -34.09 -29.04
CA HIS A 511 16.35 -35.19 -29.79
C HIS A 511 16.27 -34.91 -31.29
N ASN A 512 17.43 -34.78 -31.92
CA ASN A 512 17.50 -34.43 -33.33
C ASN A 512 17.26 -35.69 -34.19
N SER A 513 16.09 -35.83 -34.80
CA SER A 513 15.87 -36.83 -35.85
C SER A 513 16.49 -36.35 -37.17
N ARG A 514 17.82 -36.22 -37.20
CA ARG A 514 18.64 -36.14 -38.42
C ARG A 514 19.95 -36.89 -38.20
N ARG A 515 19.93 -38.17 -38.56
CA ARG A 515 20.99 -38.81 -39.33
C ARG A 515 20.35 -39.48 -40.53
#